data_AF-A0A7V6SIY6-F1
#
_entry.id   AF-A0A7V6SIY6-F1
#
_cell.length_a   1.000
_cell.length_b   1.000
_cell.length_c   1.000
_cell.angle_alpha   90.00
_cell.angle_beta   90.00
_cell.angle_gamma   90.00
#
_symmetry.space_group_name_H-M   'P 1'
#
loop_
_entity.id
_entity.type
_entity.pdbx_description
1 polymer ?
#
loop_
_entity_poly.entity_id
_entity_poly.type
_entity_poly.pdbx_seq_one_letter_code
_entity_poly.pdbx_strand_id
1 'polypeptide(L)'
;MNLECVVPIPADGPKVHPVRGMAMEGSAAGAPGAGAGRSGSPGSGTTPTLAELTTFHVGGEIGTYVEAQTEAEFIDAIRAADAAEAPLLVLGGGSNILPADEPFEGVVVRDMRRGIEGSADSTCVGALITAPAGQPWDELVAHTIQEEWMGIEALSGIPGTVGAAPIQNVGAYGQEVAETLSNIRVYDRLAGRTRLFAMGELQLGYRDSLLKRSLRDPEAGGGRIWGPTGRWVVLEVSFQMRLASLSRPIAYGELARKLDVELGDRANSREVREAVLELRRGKGMVLDPADHDSWSAGSFFTNPILSDDDAAHLPLDAPRYPVTDHTKIASIAGAPVVVEGKVKTSAAWLIQHAGFPKGFALPGSRAALSSKHVLALTNRGGATGAELRELRDHIVAGVEDAFGITLVPEPVIL
;
A
#
# COMPACT_ATOMS: atom_id res chain seq x y z
N MET A 1 -20.15 -43.82 -18.37
CA MET A 1 -19.50 -43.94 -19.69
C MET A 1 -18.17 -43.23 -19.56
N ASN A 2 -17.11 -44.01 -19.36
CA ASN A 2 -15.75 -43.54 -19.12
C ASN A 2 -15.17 -42.95 -20.41
N LEU A 3 -14.46 -41.83 -20.31
CA LEU A 3 -13.55 -41.35 -21.35
C LEU A 3 -12.26 -40.91 -20.68
N GLU A 4 -11.32 -41.86 -20.62
CA GLU A 4 -9.90 -41.63 -20.38
C GLU A 4 -9.32 -40.81 -21.54
N CYS A 5 -8.56 -39.76 -21.23
CA CYS A 5 -7.65 -39.13 -22.19
C CYS A 5 -6.21 -39.38 -21.73
N VAL A 6 -5.58 -40.36 -22.37
CA VAL A 6 -4.14 -40.61 -22.36
C VAL A 6 -3.52 -39.73 -23.44
N VAL A 7 -2.54 -38.89 -23.09
CA VAL A 7 -1.70 -38.12 -24.04
C VAL A 7 -0.25 -38.17 -23.53
N PRO A 8 0.77 -38.32 -24.41
CA PRO A 8 2.04 -38.98 -24.08
C PRO A 8 3.08 -38.08 -23.42
N ILE A 9 3.99 -38.73 -22.68
CA ILE A 9 5.18 -38.16 -22.05
C ILE A 9 6.24 -37.87 -23.13
N PRO A 10 6.75 -36.63 -23.27
CA PRO A 10 8.03 -36.38 -23.93
C PRO A 10 9.16 -36.65 -22.95
N ALA A 11 10.10 -37.51 -23.35
CA ALA A 11 11.37 -37.69 -22.68
C ALA A 11 12.27 -36.49 -23.00
N ASP A 12 12.36 -35.54 -22.08
CA ASP A 12 13.56 -34.75 -21.75
C ASP A 12 13.20 -33.76 -20.64
N GLY A 13 13.57 -34.10 -19.41
CA GLY A 13 13.27 -33.29 -18.22
C GLY A 13 14.20 -32.08 -18.09
N PRO A 14 13.71 -30.92 -17.62
CA PRO A 14 14.58 -29.83 -17.23
C PRO A 14 15.36 -30.19 -15.97
N LYS A 15 16.64 -29.86 -15.97
CA LYS A 15 17.57 -30.08 -14.85
C LYS A 15 17.11 -29.25 -13.65
N VAL A 16 16.63 -29.93 -12.61
CA VAL A 16 16.40 -29.35 -11.29
C VAL A 16 17.74 -28.97 -10.68
N HIS A 17 17.97 -27.67 -10.46
CA HIS A 17 19.06 -27.22 -9.60
C HIS A 17 18.59 -27.31 -8.14
N PRO A 18 19.22 -28.14 -7.30
CA PRO A 18 18.91 -28.12 -5.87
C PRO A 18 19.43 -26.82 -5.25
N VAL A 19 18.55 -26.10 -4.56
CA VAL A 19 18.95 -25.04 -3.64
C VAL A 19 19.75 -25.71 -2.53
N ARG A 20 21.04 -25.36 -2.43
CA ARG A 20 21.94 -25.85 -1.38
C ARG A 20 21.43 -25.41 -0.01
N GLY A 21 20.94 -26.36 0.77
CA GLY A 21 20.75 -26.22 2.20
C GLY A 21 22.11 -26.03 2.90
N MET A 22 22.21 -24.98 3.70
CA MET A 22 23.30 -24.82 4.67
C MET A 22 22.99 -25.75 5.85
N ALA A 23 23.77 -26.80 6.01
CA ALA A 23 23.72 -27.68 7.17
C ALA A 23 24.31 -26.94 8.38
N MET A 24 23.54 -26.91 9.47
CA MET A 24 24.05 -26.63 10.81
C MET A 24 24.11 -27.97 11.55
N GLU A 25 25.32 -28.40 11.91
CA GLU A 25 25.53 -29.50 12.86
C GLU A 25 25.27 -28.98 14.29
N GLY A 26 24.56 -29.78 15.08
CA GLY A 26 24.03 -29.38 16.38
C GLY A 26 24.94 -29.62 17.58
N SER A 27 24.48 -29.18 18.75
CA SER A 27 24.80 -29.84 20.02
C SER A 27 23.77 -29.53 21.12
N ALA A 28 23.30 -30.63 21.73
CA ALA A 28 22.74 -30.92 23.05
C ALA A 28 22.08 -29.83 23.95
N ALA A 29 20.81 -30.14 24.26
CA ALA A 29 20.05 -30.06 25.51
C ALA A 29 20.61 -29.30 26.74
N GLY A 30 19.76 -28.40 27.26
CA GLY A 30 19.76 -27.95 28.66
C GLY A 30 18.60 -27.00 28.94
N ALA A 31 17.61 -27.43 29.73
CA ALA A 31 16.63 -26.59 30.42
C ALA A 31 16.69 -26.93 31.93
N PRO A 32 16.15 -26.14 32.87
CA PRO A 32 15.36 -24.90 32.71
C PRO A 32 15.81 -23.75 33.64
N GLY A 33 15.27 -22.55 33.43
CA GLY A 33 15.41 -21.45 34.39
C GLY A 33 14.49 -20.27 34.07
N ALA A 34 13.41 -20.14 34.84
CA ALA A 34 12.54 -18.97 34.83
C ALA A 34 13.35 -17.73 35.23
N GLY A 35 13.54 -16.80 34.30
CA GLY A 35 14.20 -15.53 34.50
C GLY A 35 13.26 -14.39 34.09
N ALA A 36 12.89 -13.56 35.06
CA ALA A 36 12.14 -12.34 34.84
C ALA A 36 12.77 -11.49 33.72
N GLY A 37 11.94 -11.08 32.76
CA GLY A 37 12.34 -10.21 31.65
C GLY A 37 12.97 -8.93 32.20
N ARG A 38 14.27 -8.78 31.97
CA ARG A 38 14.96 -7.51 32.15
C ARG A 38 14.55 -6.59 31.02
N SER A 39 13.93 -5.46 31.36
CA SER A 39 13.78 -4.31 30.48
C SER A 39 15.17 -3.83 30.08
N GLY A 40 15.60 -4.17 28.87
CA GLY A 40 16.77 -3.55 28.27
C GLY A 40 16.45 -2.09 27.98
N SER A 41 17.18 -1.16 28.61
CA SER A 41 17.25 0.22 28.10
C SER A 41 17.73 0.17 26.65
N PRO A 42 17.05 0.82 25.69
CA PRO A 42 17.60 1.01 24.37
C PRO A 42 18.86 1.88 24.47
N GLY A 43 19.84 1.58 23.64
CA GLY A 43 21.09 2.34 23.54
C GLY A 43 20.84 3.83 23.29
N SER A 44 21.87 4.63 23.54
CA SER A 44 21.94 6.09 23.47
C SER A 44 21.76 6.69 22.07
N GLY A 45 20.70 6.32 21.35
CA GLY A 45 20.21 7.02 20.17
C GLY A 45 19.05 7.93 20.56
N THR A 46 19.05 9.16 20.04
CA THR A 46 17.88 10.04 20.12
C THR A 46 16.68 9.39 19.42
N THR A 47 15.51 9.36 20.07
CA THR A 47 14.25 8.94 19.45
C THR A 47 14.01 9.75 18.17
N PRO A 48 13.71 9.10 17.02
CA PRO A 48 13.44 9.84 15.78
C PRO A 48 12.12 10.63 15.87
N THR A 49 12.02 11.66 15.05
CA THR A 49 10.79 12.45 14.84
C THR A 49 9.91 11.84 13.74
N LEU A 50 8.64 12.26 13.66
CA LEU A 50 7.79 11.91 12.52
C LEU A 50 8.32 12.49 11.19
N ALA A 51 9.04 13.61 11.23
CA ALA A 51 9.70 14.17 10.06
C ALA A 51 10.78 13.23 9.48
N GLU A 52 11.51 12.52 10.33
CA GLU A 52 12.52 11.55 9.88
C GLU A 52 11.92 10.24 9.38
N LEU A 53 10.69 9.93 9.79
CA LEU A 53 10.03 8.65 9.49
C LEU A 53 8.94 8.73 8.42
N THR A 54 8.57 9.93 7.96
CA THR A 54 7.55 10.13 6.92
C THR A 54 8.15 10.71 5.65
N THR A 55 7.56 10.36 4.50
CA THR A 55 8.05 10.82 3.18
C THR A 55 7.77 12.29 2.92
N PHE A 56 6.91 12.93 3.71
CA PHE A 56 6.72 14.38 3.68
C PHE A 56 7.90 15.15 4.27
N HIS A 57 8.73 14.53 5.11
CA HIS A 57 9.74 15.22 5.91
C HIS A 57 9.14 16.32 6.81
N VAL A 58 7.99 16.00 7.41
CA VAL A 58 7.23 16.86 8.31
C VAL A 58 6.83 16.04 9.54
N GLY A 59 6.69 16.69 10.69
CA GLY A 59 6.05 16.08 11.86
C GLY A 59 6.87 16.20 13.13
N GLY A 60 6.15 16.28 14.26
CA GLY A 60 6.73 16.50 15.58
C GLY A 60 7.48 15.32 16.20
N GLU A 61 7.86 15.51 17.46
CA GLU A 61 8.50 14.50 18.30
C GLU A 61 7.58 13.30 18.57
N ILE A 62 8.17 12.15 18.90
CA ILE A 62 7.46 10.91 19.20
C ILE A 62 7.60 10.61 20.70
N GLY A 63 6.48 10.39 21.38
CA GLY A 63 6.47 10.06 22.82
C GLY A 63 7.18 8.75 23.13
N THR A 64 6.81 7.66 22.45
CA THR A 64 7.50 6.37 22.55
C THR A 64 7.68 5.76 21.17
N TYR A 65 8.91 5.33 20.85
CA TYR A 65 9.24 4.70 19.58
C TYR A 65 9.74 3.27 19.82
N VAL A 66 9.18 2.32 19.09
CA VAL A 66 9.54 0.90 19.19
C VAL A 66 9.76 0.31 17.80
N GLU A 67 10.92 -0.31 17.60
CA GLU A 67 11.20 -1.15 16.45
C GLU A 67 11.17 -2.62 16.89
N ALA A 68 10.25 -3.39 16.34
CA ALA A 68 10.09 -4.81 16.65
C ALA A 68 10.81 -5.66 15.61
N GLN A 69 11.73 -6.52 16.05
CA GLN A 69 12.50 -7.43 15.20
C GLN A 69 11.83 -8.81 15.09
N THR A 70 10.93 -9.12 16.01
CA THR A 70 10.16 -10.38 16.03
C THR A 70 8.67 -10.12 16.11
N GLU A 71 7.87 -11.13 15.77
CA GLU A 71 6.42 -11.02 15.90
C GLU A 71 5.99 -10.79 17.34
N ALA A 72 6.62 -11.49 18.27
CA ALA A 72 6.30 -11.38 19.69
C ALA A 72 6.54 -9.95 20.18
N GLU A 73 7.69 -9.36 19.85
CA GLU A 73 7.99 -7.96 20.16
C GLU A 73 6.97 -7.00 19.54
N PHE A 74 6.55 -7.25 18.30
CA PHE A 74 5.60 -6.40 17.59
C PHE A 74 4.22 -6.43 18.25
N ILE A 75 3.71 -7.62 18.55
CA ILE A 75 2.44 -7.81 19.24
C ILE A 75 2.51 -7.27 20.67
N ASP A 76 3.61 -7.50 21.40
CA ASP A 76 3.74 -7.05 22.78
C ASP A 76 3.82 -5.52 22.88
N ALA A 77 4.47 -4.84 21.93
CA ALA A 77 4.48 -3.37 21.85
C ALA A 77 3.06 -2.81 21.63
N ILE A 78 2.29 -3.41 20.71
CA ILE A 78 0.90 -3.04 20.44
C ILE A 78 0.03 -3.25 21.69
N ARG A 79 0.17 -4.41 22.35
CA ARG A 79 -0.55 -4.75 23.57
C ARG A 79 -0.23 -3.82 24.72
N ALA A 80 1.04 -3.44 24.87
CA ALA A 80 1.46 -2.50 25.90
C ALA A 80 0.83 -1.11 25.67
N ALA A 81 0.80 -0.64 24.42
CA ALA A 81 0.12 0.62 24.07
C ALA A 81 -1.38 0.55 24.34
N ASP A 82 -2.05 -0.53 23.93
CA ASP A 82 -3.48 -0.75 24.17
C ASP A 82 -3.83 -0.84 25.66
N ALA A 83 -3.01 -1.53 26.46
CA ALA A 83 -3.19 -1.66 27.91
C ALA A 83 -2.96 -0.34 28.65
N ALA A 84 -2.11 0.54 28.12
CA ALA A 84 -1.88 1.89 28.63
C ALA A 84 -2.91 2.92 28.12
N GLU A 85 -3.86 2.50 27.27
CA GLU A 85 -4.78 3.39 26.56
C GLU A 85 -4.08 4.52 25.78
N ALA A 86 -2.82 4.29 25.38
CA ALA A 86 -2.02 5.26 24.65
C ALA A 86 -2.42 5.27 23.16
N PRO A 87 -2.41 6.44 22.49
CA PRO A 87 -2.53 6.49 21.04
C PRO A 87 -1.47 5.61 20.37
N LEU A 88 -1.87 4.78 19.43
CA LEU A 88 -0.97 3.84 18.75
C LEU A 88 -0.89 4.19 17.26
N LEU A 89 0.34 4.36 16.76
CA LEU A 89 0.64 4.46 15.34
C LEU A 89 1.56 3.29 14.92
N VAL A 90 0.99 2.30 14.24
CA VAL A 90 1.78 1.30 13.53
C VAL A 90 2.24 1.91 12.21
N LEU A 91 3.55 2.12 12.08
CA LEU A 91 4.16 2.84 10.97
C LEU A 91 4.95 1.89 10.07
N GLY A 92 4.55 1.80 8.81
CA GLY A 92 5.33 1.12 7.78
C GLY A 92 6.51 1.97 7.29
N GLY A 93 6.42 2.43 6.04
CA GLY A 93 7.40 3.35 5.45
C GLY A 93 7.04 4.83 5.56
N GLY A 94 5.98 5.19 6.29
CA GLY A 94 5.54 6.58 6.46
C GLY A 94 5.14 7.30 5.17
N SER A 95 4.79 6.53 4.13
CA SER A 95 4.50 7.04 2.78
C SER A 95 3.05 7.45 2.51
N ASN A 96 2.16 7.24 3.49
CA ASN A 96 0.74 7.56 3.38
C ASN A 96 0.21 8.18 4.69
N ILE A 97 1.04 8.96 5.37
CA ILE A 97 0.71 9.66 6.61
C ILE A 97 0.91 11.15 6.37
N LEU A 98 -0.08 11.97 6.74
CA LEU A 98 0.11 13.42 6.91
C LEU A 98 0.26 13.71 8.42
N PRO A 99 1.48 13.92 8.91
CA PRO A 99 1.72 14.15 10.33
C PRO A 99 1.34 15.55 10.80
N ALA A 100 1.13 15.69 12.10
CA ALA A 100 0.98 16.98 12.78
C ALA A 100 2.33 17.55 13.23
N ASP A 101 2.41 18.87 13.39
CA ASP A 101 3.64 19.53 13.84
C ASP A 101 3.84 19.34 15.35
N GLU A 102 2.74 19.17 16.07
CA GLU A 102 2.70 18.84 17.48
C GLU A 102 3.28 17.44 17.76
N PRO A 103 3.87 17.22 18.95
CA PRO A 103 4.33 15.90 19.36
C PRO A 103 3.21 14.86 19.29
N PHE A 104 3.54 13.66 18.78
CA PHE A 104 2.67 12.50 18.90
C PHE A 104 2.87 11.87 20.28
N GLU A 105 2.01 12.22 21.24
CA GLU A 105 2.03 11.75 22.64
C GLU A 105 1.56 10.29 22.80
N GLY A 106 1.95 9.41 21.88
CA GLY A 106 1.60 8.00 21.85
C GLY A 106 2.79 7.09 21.57
N VAL A 107 2.48 5.85 21.23
CA VAL A 107 3.46 4.83 20.85
C VAL A 107 3.47 4.67 19.33
N VAL A 108 4.64 4.88 18.72
CA VAL A 108 4.90 4.56 17.32
C VAL A 108 5.63 3.22 17.27
N VAL A 109 5.06 2.24 16.56
CA VAL A 109 5.63 0.88 16.45
C VAL A 109 5.92 0.58 14.98
N ARG A 110 7.12 0.09 14.68
CA ARG A 110 7.49 -0.39 13.35
C ARG A 110 7.79 -1.89 13.38
N ASP A 111 7.28 -2.60 12.39
CA ASP A 111 7.66 -3.99 12.13
C ASP A 111 8.92 -4.00 11.27
N MET A 112 10.02 -4.51 11.81
CA MET A 112 11.31 -4.59 11.12
C MET A 112 11.56 -5.96 10.49
N ARG A 113 10.62 -6.91 10.67
CA ARG A 113 10.71 -8.23 10.06
C ARG A 113 10.72 -8.12 8.55
N ARG A 114 11.55 -8.95 7.93
CA ARG A 114 11.74 -9.07 6.47
C ARG A 114 11.81 -10.53 6.10
N GLY A 115 11.58 -10.81 4.83
CA GLY A 115 11.61 -12.17 4.29
C GLY A 115 10.46 -12.40 3.32
N ILE A 116 10.70 -13.27 2.36
CA ILE A 116 9.67 -13.74 1.43
C ILE A 116 9.77 -15.26 1.49
N GLU A 117 8.75 -15.87 2.08
CA GLU A 117 8.63 -17.32 2.19
C GLU A 117 7.63 -17.82 1.16
N GLY A 118 7.83 -19.00 0.62
CA GLY A 118 6.91 -19.59 -0.33
C GLY A 118 7.59 -20.54 -1.29
N SER A 119 6.77 -21.25 -2.05
CA SER A 119 7.22 -22.17 -3.09
C SER A 119 6.44 -21.90 -4.36
N ALA A 120 7.16 -21.81 -5.48
CA ALA A 120 6.56 -22.01 -6.78
C ALA A 120 6.38 -23.52 -6.98
N ASP A 121 5.14 -23.97 -7.09
CA ASP A 121 4.87 -25.34 -7.52
C ASP A 121 4.36 -25.32 -8.96
N SER A 122 5.09 -26.02 -9.84
CA SER A 122 4.68 -26.25 -11.22
C SER A 122 3.37 -27.03 -11.34
N THR A 123 2.91 -27.67 -10.28
CA THR A 123 1.63 -28.41 -10.24
C THR A 123 0.45 -27.45 -10.00
N CYS A 124 -0.03 -26.87 -11.09
CA CYS A 124 -1.35 -26.23 -11.28
C CYS A 124 -1.72 -24.96 -10.46
N VAL A 125 -1.09 -24.68 -9.32
CA VAL A 125 -1.55 -23.61 -8.41
C VAL A 125 -0.76 -22.31 -8.59
N GLY A 126 0.50 -22.37 -9.06
CA GLY A 126 1.38 -21.21 -9.25
C GLY A 126 2.30 -20.97 -8.05
N ALA A 127 2.61 -19.71 -7.74
CA ALA A 127 3.39 -19.34 -6.56
C ALA A 127 2.48 -18.84 -5.44
N LEU A 128 2.56 -19.48 -4.27
CA LEU A 128 1.99 -18.94 -3.03
C LEU A 128 3.15 -18.42 -2.18
N ILE A 129 3.17 -17.11 -1.97
CA ILE A 129 4.20 -16.45 -1.18
C ILE A 129 3.60 -15.70 0.01
N THR A 130 4.36 -15.60 1.08
CA THR A 130 4.01 -14.89 2.30
C THR A 130 5.18 -13.98 2.69
N ALA A 131 4.87 -12.75 3.08
CA ALA A 131 5.84 -11.80 3.58
C ALA A 131 5.32 -11.13 4.86
N PRO A 132 6.20 -10.83 5.85
CA PRO A 132 5.82 -10.11 7.05
C PRO A 132 5.47 -8.65 6.72
N ALA A 133 4.69 -8.02 7.60
CA ALA A 133 4.17 -6.68 7.40
C ALA A 133 5.27 -5.61 7.23
N GLY A 134 6.44 -5.83 7.83
CA GLY A 134 7.64 -4.98 7.72
C GLY A 134 8.40 -5.05 6.40
N GLN A 135 8.18 -6.07 5.56
CA GLN A 135 8.88 -6.23 4.28
C GLN A 135 8.62 -5.02 3.37
N PRO A 136 9.65 -4.36 2.80
CA PRO A 136 9.42 -3.27 1.85
C PRO A 136 8.69 -3.73 0.60
N TRP A 137 7.70 -2.94 0.19
CA TRP A 137 6.80 -3.30 -0.90
C TRP A 137 7.53 -3.46 -2.24
N ASP A 138 8.35 -2.49 -2.63
CA ASP A 138 9.00 -2.53 -3.94
C ASP A 138 10.10 -3.61 -4.04
N GLU A 139 10.69 -4.00 -2.90
CA GLU A 139 11.60 -5.15 -2.85
C GLU A 139 10.84 -6.45 -3.13
N LEU A 140 9.63 -6.61 -2.57
CA LEU A 140 8.74 -7.75 -2.90
C LEU A 140 8.41 -7.76 -4.39
N VAL A 141 7.97 -6.63 -4.96
CA VAL A 141 7.63 -6.55 -6.39
C VAL A 141 8.84 -6.89 -7.29
N ALA A 142 10.03 -6.39 -6.95
CA ALA A 142 11.25 -6.72 -7.67
C ALA A 142 11.55 -8.23 -7.62
N HIS A 143 11.39 -8.84 -6.44
CA HIS A 143 11.57 -10.28 -6.26
C HIS A 143 10.57 -11.10 -7.09
N THR A 144 9.28 -10.74 -7.07
CA THR A 144 8.28 -11.48 -7.87
C THR A 144 8.58 -11.41 -9.36
N ILE A 145 9.06 -10.28 -9.87
CA ILE A 145 9.45 -10.15 -11.29
C ILE A 145 10.72 -10.97 -11.59
N GLN A 146 11.68 -11.01 -10.67
CA GLN A 146 12.90 -11.80 -10.83
C GLN A 146 12.58 -13.29 -10.95
N GLU A 147 11.65 -13.78 -10.14
CA GLU A 147 11.20 -15.17 -10.10
C GLU A 147 10.10 -15.49 -11.14
N GLU A 148 9.77 -14.54 -12.03
CA GLU A 148 8.72 -14.68 -13.05
C GLU A 148 7.34 -15.00 -12.46
N TRP A 149 7.00 -14.37 -11.34
CA TRP A 149 5.69 -14.41 -10.71
C TRP A 149 4.89 -13.18 -11.11
N MET A 150 3.98 -13.38 -12.06
CA MET A 150 3.10 -12.37 -12.61
C MET A 150 2.04 -11.93 -11.59
N GLY A 151 1.82 -10.62 -11.48
CA GLY A 151 0.56 -10.11 -10.93
C GLY A 151 0.63 -8.75 -10.24
N ILE A 152 1.83 -8.24 -9.95
CA ILE A 152 2.03 -6.96 -9.24
C ILE A 152 3.08 -6.06 -9.91
N GLU A 153 3.48 -6.38 -11.14
CA GLU A 153 4.50 -5.63 -11.88
C GLU A 153 4.14 -4.16 -12.09
N ALA A 154 2.85 -3.85 -12.26
CA ALA A 154 2.38 -2.47 -12.43
C ALA A 154 2.35 -1.67 -11.12
N LEU A 155 2.59 -2.34 -9.98
CA LEU A 155 2.68 -1.77 -8.64
C LEU A 155 4.13 -1.43 -8.23
N SER A 156 5.06 -1.51 -9.19
CA SER A 156 6.46 -1.14 -9.02
C SER A 156 6.64 0.33 -8.59
N GLY A 157 7.61 0.58 -7.71
CA GLY A 157 8.00 1.90 -7.22
C GLY A 157 7.03 2.53 -6.22
N ILE A 158 6.05 1.78 -5.71
CA ILE A 158 5.20 2.26 -4.62
C ILE A 158 5.98 2.18 -3.29
N PRO A 159 6.14 3.29 -2.56
CA PRO A 159 6.82 3.29 -1.28
C PRO A 159 5.96 2.70 -0.16
N GLY A 160 6.60 2.19 0.89
CA GLY A 160 5.93 1.62 2.05
C GLY A 160 6.25 0.14 2.24
N THR A 161 5.43 -0.53 3.04
CA THR A 161 5.63 -1.93 3.41
C THR A 161 4.46 -2.81 3.00
N VAL A 162 4.71 -4.11 2.91
CA VAL A 162 3.73 -5.14 2.56
C VAL A 162 2.50 -5.08 3.46
N GLY A 163 2.67 -4.85 4.76
CA GLY A 163 1.55 -4.78 5.71
C GLY A 163 0.60 -3.60 5.47
N ALA A 164 1.08 -2.51 4.87
CA ALA A 164 0.26 -1.35 4.52
C ALA A 164 -0.51 -1.54 3.20
N ALA A 165 -0.04 -2.44 2.33
CA ALA A 165 -0.61 -2.66 1.00
C ALA A 165 -2.11 -3.05 1.02
N PRO A 166 -2.58 -3.99 1.86
CA PRO A 166 -4.00 -4.34 1.92
C PRO A 166 -4.87 -3.29 2.64
N ILE A 167 -4.29 -2.38 3.44
CA ILE A 167 -5.07 -1.38 4.21
C ILE A 167 -5.90 -0.52 3.27
N GLN A 168 -5.31 -0.05 2.18
CA GLN A 168 -6.01 0.78 1.20
C GLN A 168 -6.07 0.12 -0.17
N ASN A 169 -5.97 -1.22 -0.24
CA ASN A 169 -5.96 -1.96 -1.50
C ASN A 169 -5.08 -1.24 -2.56
N VAL A 170 -3.79 -1.13 -2.25
CA VAL A 170 -2.84 -0.36 -3.06
C VAL A 170 -2.98 -0.73 -4.53
N GLY A 171 -3.00 0.28 -5.40
CA GLY A 171 -3.16 0.07 -6.83
C GLY A 171 -2.55 1.17 -7.66
N ALA A 172 -2.02 0.80 -8.83
CA ALA A 172 -1.44 1.73 -9.80
C ALA A 172 -1.51 1.10 -11.20
N TYR A 173 -1.60 1.96 -12.22
CA TYR A 173 -1.53 1.56 -13.62
C TYR A 173 -2.46 0.38 -13.99
N GLY A 174 -3.66 0.36 -13.41
CA GLY A 174 -4.70 -0.62 -13.72
C GLY A 174 -4.60 -1.94 -12.96
N GLN A 175 -3.65 -2.09 -12.03
CA GLN A 175 -3.57 -3.23 -11.11
C GLN A 175 -3.87 -2.79 -9.67
N GLU A 176 -4.42 -3.70 -8.88
CA GLU A 176 -4.61 -3.57 -7.43
C GLU A 176 -4.11 -4.82 -6.69
N VAL A 177 -3.72 -4.67 -5.42
CA VAL A 177 -3.27 -5.77 -4.56
C VAL A 177 -4.32 -6.88 -4.42
N ALA A 178 -5.61 -6.52 -4.42
CA ALA A 178 -6.72 -7.47 -4.37
C ALA A 178 -6.62 -8.60 -5.42
N GLU A 179 -5.98 -8.35 -6.56
CA GLU A 179 -5.92 -9.30 -7.68
C GLU A 179 -4.97 -10.48 -7.44
N THR A 180 -4.04 -10.35 -6.50
CA THR A 180 -3.10 -11.41 -6.12
C THR A 180 -3.20 -11.77 -4.64
N LEU A 181 -3.90 -10.99 -3.83
CA LEU A 181 -4.05 -11.24 -2.41
C LEU A 181 -4.85 -12.53 -2.15
N SER A 182 -4.24 -13.47 -1.42
CA SER A 182 -4.90 -14.71 -0.98
C SER A 182 -5.53 -14.52 0.39
N ASN A 183 -4.72 -14.12 1.37
CA ASN A 183 -5.13 -13.94 2.75
C ASN A 183 -4.15 -13.02 3.48
N ILE A 184 -4.55 -12.54 4.65
CA ILE A 184 -3.68 -11.84 5.58
C ILE A 184 -3.80 -12.44 6.97
N ARG A 185 -2.70 -12.42 7.71
CA ARG A 185 -2.69 -12.68 9.13
C ARG A 185 -2.60 -11.36 9.87
N VAL A 186 -3.48 -11.15 10.84
CA VAL A 186 -3.58 -9.91 11.61
C VAL A 186 -3.55 -10.19 13.10
N TYR A 187 -3.18 -9.19 13.88
CA TYR A 187 -3.49 -9.09 15.30
C TYR A 187 -4.81 -8.32 15.48
N ASP A 188 -5.79 -8.96 16.11
CA ASP A 188 -7.05 -8.33 16.54
C ASP A 188 -6.82 -7.64 17.88
N ARG A 189 -6.67 -6.32 17.86
CA ARG A 189 -6.44 -5.53 19.07
C ARG A 189 -7.60 -5.60 20.07
N LEU A 190 -8.83 -5.80 19.58
CA LEU A 190 -9.99 -5.92 20.46
C LEU A 190 -10.03 -7.28 21.17
N ALA A 191 -9.79 -8.35 20.41
CA ALA A 191 -9.87 -9.72 20.93
C ALA A 191 -8.55 -10.21 21.56
N GLY A 192 -7.46 -9.46 21.41
CA GLY A 192 -6.15 -9.78 21.96
C GLY A 192 -5.49 -11.01 21.35
N ARG A 193 -5.83 -11.38 20.11
CA ARG A 193 -5.40 -12.63 19.46
C ARG A 193 -5.12 -12.45 17.98
N THR A 194 -4.37 -13.36 17.39
CA THR A 194 -4.18 -13.40 15.93
C THR A 194 -5.41 -13.97 15.23
N ARG A 195 -5.65 -13.50 13.99
CA ARG A 195 -6.70 -13.98 13.10
C ARG A 195 -6.18 -14.05 11.68
N LEU A 196 -6.61 -15.07 10.93
CA LEU A 196 -6.45 -15.14 9.49
C LEU A 196 -7.72 -14.60 8.83
N PHE A 197 -7.56 -13.68 7.87
CA PHE A 197 -8.64 -13.23 7.00
C PHE A 197 -8.39 -13.74 5.59
N ALA A 198 -9.36 -14.44 5.01
CA ALA A 198 -9.37 -14.65 3.57
C ALA A 198 -9.63 -13.30 2.86
N MET A 199 -9.16 -13.15 1.62
CA MET A 199 -9.34 -11.92 0.84
C MET A 199 -10.81 -11.45 0.82
N GLY A 200 -11.77 -12.37 0.64
CA GLY A 200 -13.21 -12.05 0.60
C GLY A 200 -13.78 -11.46 1.89
N GLU A 201 -13.12 -11.64 3.04
CA GLU A 201 -13.54 -11.05 4.32
C GLU A 201 -13.03 -9.61 4.50
N LEU A 202 -12.03 -9.19 3.72
CA LEU A 202 -11.39 -7.88 3.86
C LEU A 202 -12.23 -6.73 3.31
N GLN A 203 -13.28 -7.04 2.55
CA GLN A 203 -14.19 -6.07 1.94
C GLN A 203 -13.41 -4.93 1.25
N LEU A 204 -12.44 -5.34 0.41
CA LEU A 204 -11.59 -4.41 -0.33
C LEU A 204 -12.43 -3.62 -1.34
N GLY A 205 -12.04 -2.38 -1.57
CA GLY A 205 -12.60 -1.52 -2.60
C GLY A 205 -11.54 -0.58 -3.14
N TYR A 206 -11.95 0.37 -3.99
CA TYR A 206 -11.03 1.40 -4.47
C TYR A 206 -10.54 2.25 -3.29
N ARG A 207 -9.25 2.11 -2.95
CA ARG A 207 -8.60 2.81 -1.83
C ARG A 207 -9.20 2.56 -0.45
N ASP A 208 -9.88 1.42 -0.27
CA ASP A 208 -10.62 1.09 0.95
C ASP A 208 -10.53 -0.39 1.34
N SER A 209 -10.74 -0.67 2.63
CA SER A 209 -10.83 -2.01 3.20
C SER A 209 -11.52 -1.98 4.57
N LEU A 210 -11.93 -3.15 5.09
CA LEU A 210 -12.36 -3.30 6.48
C LEU A 210 -11.30 -2.79 7.46
N LEU A 211 -10.01 -2.96 7.15
CA LEU A 211 -8.91 -2.51 8.01
C LEU A 211 -8.88 -0.98 8.07
N LYS A 212 -9.00 -0.30 6.93
CA LYS A 212 -9.03 1.17 6.87
C LYS A 212 -10.26 1.74 7.56
N ARG A 213 -11.45 1.19 7.31
CA ARG A 213 -12.68 1.62 7.98
C ARG A 213 -12.59 1.47 9.50
N SER A 214 -11.95 0.40 9.99
CA SER A 214 -11.78 0.16 11.43
C SER A 214 -10.96 1.23 12.18
N LEU A 215 -10.31 2.18 11.49
CA LEU A 215 -9.67 3.33 12.14
C LEU A 215 -10.72 4.26 12.78
N ARG A 216 -11.83 4.52 12.07
CA ARG A 216 -12.78 5.60 12.40
C ARG A 216 -14.24 5.20 12.44
N ASP A 217 -14.63 4.09 11.81
CA ASP A 217 -15.98 3.55 11.86
C ASP A 217 -16.14 2.64 13.10
N PRO A 218 -17.02 2.98 14.06
CA PRO A 218 -17.27 2.15 15.23
C PRO A 218 -17.76 0.74 14.88
N GLU A 219 -18.55 0.55 13.84
CA GLU A 219 -19.07 -0.78 13.47
C GLU A 219 -17.92 -1.67 13.01
N ALA A 220 -17.12 -1.20 12.04
CA ALA A 220 -15.91 -1.89 11.59
C ALA A 220 -14.86 -2.05 12.71
N GLY A 221 -14.81 -1.09 13.64
CA GLY A 221 -13.93 -1.06 14.80
C GLY A 221 -14.36 -1.94 15.98
N GLY A 222 -15.53 -2.59 15.92
CA GLY A 222 -16.04 -3.41 17.02
C GLY A 222 -16.56 -2.62 18.23
N GLY A 223 -17.23 -1.49 17.96
CA GLY A 223 -17.83 -0.59 18.95
C GLY A 223 -16.95 0.58 19.38
N ARG A 224 -15.79 0.79 18.74
CA ARG A 224 -14.78 1.78 19.14
C ARG A 224 -14.17 2.51 17.94
N ILE A 225 -13.87 3.79 18.13
CA ILE A 225 -12.95 4.56 17.26
C ILE A 225 -11.52 4.35 17.76
N TRP A 226 -10.61 3.95 16.87
CA TRP A 226 -9.26 3.53 17.25
C TRP A 226 -8.20 4.62 17.05
N GLY A 227 -8.38 5.52 16.08
CA GLY A 227 -7.42 6.57 15.75
C GLY A 227 -6.54 6.20 14.56
N PRO A 228 -5.22 6.48 14.60
CA PRO A 228 -4.36 6.37 13.41
C PRO A 228 -3.99 4.91 13.06
N THR A 229 -4.16 3.99 14.00
CA THR A 229 -4.12 2.54 13.75
C THR A 229 -5.48 1.95 14.09
N GLY A 230 -6.09 1.22 13.17
CA GLY A 230 -7.40 0.56 13.38
C GLY A 230 -7.33 -0.65 14.30
N ARG A 231 -8.46 -1.37 14.41
CA ARG A 231 -8.57 -2.62 15.19
C ARG A 231 -7.58 -3.70 14.73
N TRP A 232 -7.36 -3.78 13.42
CA TRP A 232 -6.63 -4.86 12.77
C TRP A 232 -5.21 -4.40 12.43
N VAL A 233 -4.21 -5.04 13.02
CA VAL A 233 -2.79 -4.81 12.66
C VAL A 233 -2.30 -5.97 11.82
N VAL A 234 -1.87 -5.70 10.59
CA VAL A 234 -1.35 -6.74 9.69
C VAL A 234 -0.02 -7.26 10.21
N LEU A 235 0.12 -8.59 10.29
CA LEU A 235 1.34 -9.28 10.69
C LEU A 235 2.06 -9.86 9.47
N GLU A 236 1.30 -10.47 8.54
CA GLU A 236 1.78 -11.11 7.32
C GLU A 236 0.73 -11.01 6.23
N VAL A 237 1.18 -11.02 4.98
CA VAL A 237 0.35 -10.98 3.78
C VAL A 237 0.77 -12.11 2.85
N SER A 238 -0.20 -12.89 2.38
CA SER A 238 0.03 -13.96 1.42
C SER A 238 -0.57 -13.65 0.06
N PHE A 239 0.20 -13.90 -1.00
CA PHE A 239 -0.16 -13.66 -2.39
C PHE A 239 -0.17 -14.96 -3.19
N GLN A 240 -1.19 -15.14 -4.02
CA GLN A 240 -1.29 -16.20 -5.01
C GLN A 240 -1.00 -15.62 -6.41
N MET A 241 0.04 -16.14 -7.05
CA MET A 241 0.57 -15.59 -8.30
C MET A 241 0.72 -16.67 -9.37
N ARG A 242 0.74 -16.25 -10.64
CA ARG A 242 1.01 -17.14 -11.78
C ARG A 242 2.49 -17.14 -12.12
N LEU A 243 3.02 -18.31 -12.47
CA LEU A 243 4.36 -18.43 -13.05
C LEU A 243 4.28 -18.03 -14.53
N ALA A 244 4.79 -16.85 -14.85
CA ALA A 244 4.86 -16.32 -16.20
C ALA A 244 5.79 -15.10 -16.28
N SER A 245 6.58 -15.06 -17.35
CA SER A 245 7.49 -13.94 -17.65
C SER A 245 6.80 -12.71 -18.24
N LEU A 246 5.61 -12.89 -18.83
CA LEU A 246 4.77 -11.80 -19.31
C LEU A 246 3.94 -11.19 -18.17
N SER A 247 3.51 -9.94 -18.35
CA SER A 247 2.66 -9.21 -17.41
C SER A 247 1.21 -9.67 -17.46
N ARG A 248 0.40 -9.20 -16.52
CA ARG A 248 -1.06 -9.10 -16.70
C ARG A 248 -1.37 -8.19 -17.91
N PRO A 249 -2.57 -8.34 -18.51
CA PRO A 249 -3.01 -7.43 -19.56
C PRO A 249 -2.86 -5.96 -19.14
N ILE A 250 -2.26 -5.13 -20.00
CA ILE A 250 -2.06 -3.72 -19.73
C ILE A 250 -3.41 -3.01 -19.74
N ALA A 251 -3.83 -2.51 -18.58
CA ALA A 251 -5.15 -1.91 -18.37
C ALA A 251 -5.12 -0.37 -18.22
N TYR A 252 -3.97 0.26 -18.47
CA TYR A 252 -3.80 1.70 -18.31
C TYR A 252 -3.18 2.37 -19.54
N GLY A 253 -3.91 3.32 -20.13
CA GLY A 253 -3.57 3.85 -21.46
C GLY A 253 -2.22 4.56 -21.54
N GLU A 254 -1.77 5.22 -20.47
CA GLU A 254 -0.43 5.83 -20.47
C GLU A 254 0.69 4.79 -20.43
N LEU A 255 0.47 3.67 -19.72
CA LEU A 255 1.43 2.57 -19.67
C LEU A 255 1.47 1.85 -21.02
N ALA A 256 0.31 1.60 -21.64
CA ALA A 256 0.20 1.03 -22.98
C ALA A 256 0.98 1.87 -24.01
N ARG A 257 0.77 3.19 -24.03
CA ARG A 257 1.54 4.11 -24.89
C ARG A 257 3.03 4.10 -24.60
N LYS A 258 3.43 4.00 -23.32
CA LYS A 258 4.85 3.98 -22.94
C LYS A 258 5.56 2.71 -23.41
N LEU A 259 4.85 1.60 -23.45
CA LEU A 259 5.34 0.29 -23.89
C LEU A 259 5.17 0.05 -25.39
N ASP A 260 4.49 0.94 -26.11
CA ASP A 260 4.11 0.78 -27.52
C ASP A 260 3.28 -0.50 -27.78
N VAL A 261 2.26 -0.71 -26.93
CA VAL A 261 1.31 -1.84 -27.02
C VAL A 261 -0.13 -1.36 -26.93
N GLU A 262 -1.08 -2.19 -27.32
CA GLU A 262 -2.51 -1.90 -27.18
C GLU A 262 -3.03 -2.22 -25.77
N LEU A 263 -4.15 -1.59 -25.38
CA LEU A 263 -4.83 -1.96 -24.15
C LEU A 263 -5.29 -3.42 -24.22
N GLY A 264 -4.96 -4.19 -23.18
CA GLY A 264 -5.23 -5.63 -23.12
C GLY A 264 -4.05 -6.51 -23.56
N ASP A 265 -3.04 -5.96 -24.21
CA ASP A 265 -1.82 -6.70 -24.54
C ASP A 265 -1.02 -7.04 -23.27
N ARG A 266 -0.10 -7.99 -23.40
CA ARG A 266 0.87 -8.35 -22.36
C ARG A 266 2.26 -8.01 -22.84
N ALA A 267 3.12 -7.53 -21.94
CA ALA A 267 4.52 -7.22 -22.22
C ALA A 267 5.43 -7.99 -21.26
N ASN A 268 6.75 -7.95 -21.45
CA ASN A 268 7.67 -8.56 -20.49
C ASN A 268 7.54 -7.85 -19.13
N SER A 269 7.39 -8.59 -18.03
CA SER A 269 7.18 -7.99 -16.70
C SER A 269 8.33 -7.07 -16.26
N ARG A 270 9.56 -7.31 -16.74
CA ARG A 270 10.72 -6.45 -16.48
C ARG A 270 10.57 -5.10 -17.19
N GLU A 271 10.17 -5.12 -18.46
CA GLU A 271 9.89 -3.91 -19.27
C GLU A 271 8.72 -3.12 -18.68
N VAL A 272 7.66 -3.80 -18.22
CA VAL A 272 6.53 -3.15 -17.53
C VAL A 272 7.00 -2.43 -16.27
N ARG A 273 7.83 -3.08 -15.44
CA ARG A 273 8.41 -2.44 -14.25
C ARG A 273 9.24 -1.22 -14.62
N GLU A 274 10.12 -1.31 -15.61
CA GLU A 274 10.95 -0.18 -16.04
C GLU A 274 10.11 0.99 -16.53
N ALA A 275 9.12 0.73 -17.39
CA ALA A 275 8.18 1.72 -17.89
C ALA A 275 7.39 2.40 -16.75
N VAL A 276 6.89 1.61 -15.80
CA VAL A 276 6.16 2.11 -14.62
C VAL A 276 7.06 2.98 -13.76
N LEU A 277 8.28 2.55 -13.47
CA LEU A 277 9.23 3.34 -12.68
C LEU A 277 9.56 4.66 -13.38
N GLU A 278 9.74 4.67 -14.70
CA GLU A 278 9.97 5.90 -15.45
C GLU A 278 8.76 6.85 -15.39
N LEU A 279 7.55 6.34 -15.65
CA LEU A 279 6.32 7.14 -15.56
C LEU A 279 6.11 7.72 -14.15
N ARG A 280 6.42 6.93 -13.11
CA ARG A 280 6.34 7.39 -11.71
C ARG A 280 7.39 8.46 -11.41
N ARG A 281 8.65 8.30 -11.83
CA ARG A 281 9.69 9.33 -11.67
C ARG A 281 9.32 10.63 -12.36
N GLY A 282 8.75 10.54 -13.57
CA GLY A 282 8.22 11.69 -14.31
C GLY A 282 7.10 12.45 -13.58
N LYS A 283 6.47 11.82 -12.57
CA LYS A 283 5.39 12.39 -11.75
C LYS A 283 5.81 12.70 -10.31
N GLY A 284 7.08 12.51 -9.94
CA GLY A 284 7.54 12.64 -8.53
C GLY A 284 7.01 11.53 -7.62
N MET A 285 6.59 10.39 -8.17
CA MET A 285 5.94 9.28 -7.44
C MET A 285 6.92 8.15 -7.08
N VAL A 286 8.22 8.38 -7.24
CA VAL A 286 9.31 7.53 -6.72
C VAL A 286 10.13 8.40 -5.78
N LEU A 287 10.42 7.89 -4.58
CA LEU A 287 11.19 8.64 -3.58
C LEU A 287 12.58 8.97 -4.10
N ASP A 288 12.94 10.25 -4.04
CA ASP A 288 14.25 10.78 -4.38
C ASP A 288 14.57 11.94 -3.42
N PRO A 289 15.51 11.75 -2.48
CA PRO A 289 15.86 12.78 -1.50
C PRO A 289 16.29 14.12 -2.12
N ALA A 290 16.80 14.12 -3.35
CA ALA A 290 17.21 15.33 -4.06
C ALA A 290 16.06 16.05 -4.78
N ASP A 291 14.89 15.42 -4.86
CA ASP A 291 13.70 15.95 -5.55
C ASP A 291 12.55 16.18 -4.56
N HIS A 292 12.31 17.44 -4.22
CA HIS A 292 11.21 17.84 -3.34
C HIS A 292 9.83 17.54 -3.94
N ASP A 293 9.69 17.27 -5.25
CA ASP A 293 8.42 16.76 -5.78
C ASP A 293 8.08 15.35 -5.26
N SER A 294 9.09 14.62 -4.76
CA SER A 294 8.91 13.31 -4.11
C SER A 294 8.71 13.39 -2.59
N TRP A 295 8.86 14.57 -1.99
CA TRP A 295 8.61 14.80 -0.57
C TRP A 295 7.10 14.97 -0.32
N SER A 296 6.37 13.88 -0.53
CA SER A 296 4.91 13.80 -0.55
C SER A 296 4.44 12.46 0.01
N ALA A 297 3.12 12.32 0.20
CA ALA A 297 2.47 11.02 0.37
C ALA A 297 1.93 10.44 -0.95
N GLY A 298 2.54 10.80 -2.09
CA GLY A 298 2.04 10.45 -3.42
C GLY A 298 0.76 11.21 -3.77
N SER A 299 -0.21 10.55 -4.41
CA SER A 299 -1.52 11.17 -4.68
C SER A 299 -2.25 11.44 -3.37
N PHE A 300 -2.45 12.70 -3.05
CA PHE A 300 -3.05 13.13 -1.79
C PHE A 300 -4.57 12.90 -1.76
N PHE A 301 -5.24 12.97 -2.91
CA PHE A 301 -6.69 12.77 -3.02
C PHE A 301 -7.00 11.52 -3.83
N THR A 302 -8.02 10.77 -3.39
CA THR A 302 -8.58 9.67 -4.20
C THR A 302 -9.39 10.24 -5.36
N ASN A 303 -9.50 9.47 -6.44
CA ASN A 303 -10.40 9.83 -7.54
C ASN A 303 -11.87 9.68 -7.10
N PRO A 304 -12.71 10.73 -7.23
CA PRO A 304 -14.10 10.66 -6.81
C PRO A 304 -14.86 9.57 -7.58
N ILE A 305 -15.66 8.82 -6.84
CA ILE A 305 -16.66 7.89 -7.38
C ILE A 305 -18.02 8.54 -7.21
N LEU A 306 -18.67 8.80 -8.34
CA LEU A 306 -19.93 9.53 -8.45
C LEU A 306 -21.04 8.58 -8.92
N SER A 307 -22.29 8.94 -8.63
CA SER A 307 -23.44 8.35 -9.33
C SER A 307 -23.44 8.79 -10.81
N ASP A 308 -24.15 8.07 -11.67
CA ASP A 308 -24.32 8.48 -13.08
C ASP A 308 -24.96 9.89 -13.20
N ASP A 309 -25.90 10.22 -12.31
CA ASP A 309 -26.57 11.52 -12.27
C ASP A 309 -25.59 12.63 -11.88
N ASP A 310 -24.79 12.44 -10.83
CA ASP A 310 -23.77 13.42 -10.42
C ASP A 310 -22.70 13.59 -11.51
N ALA A 311 -22.28 12.50 -12.15
CA ALA A 311 -21.31 12.53 -13.24
C ALA A 311 -21.85 13.24 -14.50
N ALA A 312 -23.17 13.32 -14.68
CA ALA A 312 -23.78 14.05 -15.79
C ALA A 312 -23.59 15.57 -15.66
N HIS A 313 -23.38 16.08 -14.43
CA HIS A 313 -23.11 17.50 -14.16
C HIS A 313 -21.65 17.91 -14.42
N LEU A 314 -20.74 16.96 -14.59
CA LEU A 314 -19.35 17.25 -14.94
C LEU A 314 -19.23 17.81 -16.37
N PRO A 315 -18.24 18.68 -16.61
CA PRO A 315 -17.89 19.11 -17.97
C PRO A 315 -17.67 17.95 -18.94
N LEU A 316 -17.93 18.18 -20.23
CA LEU A 316 -17.88 17.14 -21.26
C LEU A 316 -16.50 16.52 -21.45
N ASP A 317 -15.45 17.30 -21.20
CA ASP A 317 -14.05 16.90 -21.30
C ASP A 317 -13.49 16.33 -19.99
N ALA A 318 -14.29 16.33 -18.90
CA ALA A 318 -13.91 15.68 -17.65
C ALA A 318 -13.79 14.16 -17.87
N PRO A 319 -12.65 13.53 -17.51
CA PRO A 319 -12.47 12.10 -17.71
C PRO A 319 -13.49 11.28 -16.91
N ARG A 320 -14.06 10.28 -17.56
CA ARG A 320 -15.02 9.34 -16.97
C ARG A 320 -14.50 7.93 -17.18
N TYR A 321 -14.33 7.20 -16.09
CA TYR A 321 -13.84 5.84 -16.10
C TYR A 321 -14.86 4.92 -15.41
N PRO A 322 -15.03 3.69 -15.90
CA PRO A 322 -15.83 2.70 -15.17
C PRO A 322 -15.22 2.46 -13.79
N VAL A 323 -16.08 2.28 -12.79
CA VAL A 323 -15.68 1.74 -11.50
C VAL A 323 -15.60 0.23 -11.62
N THR A 324 -14.47 -0.35 -11.26
CA THR A 324 -14.22 -1.79 -11.35
C THR A 324 -14.03 -2.39 -9.96
N ASP A 325 -14.61 -3.57 -9.75
CA ASP A 325 -14.49 -4.36 -8.53
C ASP A 325 -13.43 -5.45 -8.74
N HIS A 326 -12.23 -5.19 -8.24
CA HIS A 326 -11.07 -6.08 -8.37
C HIS A 326 -11.13 -7.25 -7.37
N THR A 327 -12.08 -7.26 -6.42
CA THR A 327 -12.28 -8.38 -5.49
C THR A 327 -13.03 -9.55 -6.13
N LYS A 328 -13.74 -9.29 -7.23
CA LYS A 328 -14.52 -10.28 -7.97
C LYS A 328 -13.76 -10.92 -9.13
N ILE A 329 -12.45 -10.72 -9.19
CA ILE A 329 -11.62 -11.43 -10.15
C ILE A 329 -11.58 -12.91 -9.72
N ALA A 330 -12.46 -13.70 -10.32
CA ALA A 330 -12.58 -15.13 -10.05
C ALA A 330 -11.35 -15.84 -10.63
N SER A 331 -10.43 -16.26 -9.75
CA SER A 331 -9.13 -16.86 -10.10
C SER A 331 -8.19 -15.91 -10.84
N ILE A 332 -6.96 -16.34 -11.07
CA ILE A 332 -5.90 -15.55 -11.72
C ILE A 332 -6.19 -15.28 -13.23
N ALA A 333 -7.41 -15.57 -13.71
CA ALA A 333 -7.95 -15.21 -15.03
C ALA A 333 -9.37 -14.61 -14.88
N GLY A 334 -9.48 -13.31 -15.07
CA GLY A 334 -10.74 -12.59 -15.11
C GLY A 334 -10.49 -11.10 -15.27
N ALA A 335 -11.38 -10.41 -15.99
CA ALA A 335 -11.43 -8.96 -15.95
C ALA A 335 -12.19 -8.54 -14.69
N PRO A 336 -11.80 -7.44 -14.02
CA PRO A 336 -12.57 -6.92 -12.90
C PRO A 336 -13.97 -6.52 -13.36
N VAL A 337 -14.96 -6.73 -12.50
CA VAL A 337 -16.37 -6.52 -12.83
C VAL A 337 -16.67 -5.02 -12.77
N VAL A 338 -17.31 -4.47 -13.79
CA VAL A 338 -17.76 -3.07 -13.77
C VAL A 338 -18.94 -2.94 -12.81
N VAL A 339 -18.87 -1.95 -11.93
CA VAL A 339 -19.94 -1.58 -11.00
C VAL A 339 -20.89 -0.63 -11.73
N GLU A 340 -22.11 -1.10 -12.01
CA GLU A 340 -23.14 -0.31 -12.68
C GLU A 340 -23.58 0.92 -11.84
N GLY A 341 -24.01 1.99 -12.52
CA GLY A 341 -24.51 3.20 -11.88
C GLY A 341 -23.44 4.09 -11.22
N LYS A 342 -22.15 3.77 -11.42
CA LYS A 342 -21.03 4.50 -10.84
C LYS A 342 -19.99 4.87 -11.87
N VAL A 343 -19.51 6.12 -11.78
CA VAL A 343 -18.44 6.66 -12.60
C VAL A 343 -17.32 7.15 -11.71
N LYS A 344 -16.08 6.79 -12.05
CA LYS A 344 -14.89 7.37 -11.43
C LYS A 344 -14.37 8.51 -12.31
N THR A 345 -14.18 9.70 -11.74
CA THR A 345 -13.57 10.84 -12.45
C THR A 345 -12.14 11.12 -11.95
N SER A 346 -11.39 11.95 -12.66
CA SER A 346 -9.99 12.26 -12.34
C SER A 346 -9.90 13.43 -11.35
N ALA A 347 -9.45 13.17 -10.12
CA ALA A 347 -9.16 14.22 -9.15
C ALA A 347 -8.08 15.19 -9.67
N ALA A 348 -7.08 14.69 -10.40
CA ALA A 348 -6.06 15.53 -11.03
C ALA A 348 -6.69 16.53 -12.01
N TRP A 349 -7.64 16.07 -12.82
CA TRP A 349 -8.32 16.92 -13.78
C TRP A 349 -9.15 17.99 -13.06
N LEU A 350 -9.92 17.60 -12.02
CA LEU A 350 -10.72 18.53 -11.24
C LEU A 350 -9.86 19.62 -10.58
N ILE A 351 -8.76 19.25 -9.92
CA ILE A 351 -7.84 20.19 -9.27
C ILE A 351 -7.30 21.22 -10.27
N GLN A 352 -6.83 20.74 -11.44
CA GLN A 352 -6.28 21.62 -12.45
C GLN A 352 -7.33 22.58 -13.03
N HIS A 353 -8.56 22.11 -13.25
CA HIS A 353 -9.66 22.91 -13.81
C HIS A 353 -10.35 23.80 -12.77
N ALA A 354 -10.18 23.53 -11.47
CA ALA A 354 -10.54 24.44 -10.38
C ALA A 354 -9.53 25.59 -10.20
N GLY A 355 -8.47 25.66 -11.02
CA GLY A 355 -7.50 26.75 -11.00
C GLY A 355 -6.23 26.47 -10.19
N PHE A 356 -5.96 25.20 -9.85
CA PHE A 356 -4.74 24.79 -9.12
C PHE A 356 -3.76 24.07 -10.06
N PRO A 357 -2.91 24.79 -10.81
CA PRO A 357 -1.93 24.16 -11.70
C PRO A 357 -0.81 23.46 -10.92
N LYS A 358 0.03 22.71 -11.64
CA LYS A 358 1.27 22.16 -11.08
C LYS A 358 2.12 23.28 -10.49
N GLY A 359 2.70 23.05 -9.31
CA GLY A 359 3.47 24.07 -8.59
C GLY A 359 2.63 25.11 -7.83
N PHE A 360 1.30 25.02 -7.84
CA PHE A 360 0.45 25.95 -7.07
C PHE A 360 0.80 25.91 -5.57
N ALA A 361 0.92 27.09 -4.96
CA ALA A 361 1.17 27.27 -3.54
C ALA A 361 0.39 28.49 -3.03
N LEU A 362 -0.01 28.45 -1.76
CA LEU A 362 -0.57 29.63 -1.09
C LEU A 362 0.53 30.69 -0.87
N PRO A 363 0.20 31.99 -0.86
CA PRO A 363 1.19 33.04 -0.62
C PRO A 363 1.97 32.83 0.68
N GLY A 364 3.30 32.72 0.59
CA GLY A 364 4.18 32.53 1.74
C GLY A 364 4.30 31.10 2.26
N SER A 365 3.54 30.15 1.70
CA SER A 365 3.58 28.75 2.10
C SER A 365 4.79 28.02 1.52
N ARG A 366 5.37 27.11 2.32
CA ARG A 366 6.40 26.14 1.87
C ARG A 366 5.78 24.81 1.42
N ALA A 367 4.47 24.65 1.53
CA ALA A 367 3.73 23.57 0.90
C ALA A 367 3.27 23.98 -0.50
N ALA A 368 3.36 23.08 -1.47
CA ALA A 368 2.86 23.32 -2.83
C ALA A 368 2.35 22.03 -3.47
N LEU A 369 1.52 22.15 -4.51
CA LEU A 369 1.33 21.06 -5.46
C LEU A 369 2.65 20.78 -6.16
N SER A 370 2.94 19.50 -6.41
CA SER A 370 4.12 19.08 -7.17
C SER A 370 4.19 19.79 -8.52
N SER A 371 5.41 20.13 -8.93
CA SER A 371 5.68 20.69 -10.27
C SER A 371 5.45 19.66 -11.38
N LYS A 372 5.41 18.37 -11.02
CA LYS A 372 5.26 17.23 -11.94
C LYS A 372 3.82 16.70 -12.00
N HIS A 373 3.10 16.68 -10.88
CA HIS A 373 1.75 16.09 -10.82
C HIS A 373 0.83 16.74 -9.77
N VAL A 374 -0.32 17.28 -10.19
CA VAL A 374 -1.23 18.06 -9.33
C VAL A 374 -1.87 17.29 -8.17
N LEU A 375 -1.86 15.94 -8.18
CA LEU A 375 -2.35 15.18 -7.02
C LEU A 375 -1.38 15.14 -5.85
N ALA A 376 -0.11 15.45 -6.04
CA ALA A 376 0.86 15.39 -4.96
C ALA A 376 0.97 16.75 -4.26
N LEU A 377 0.59 16.82 -3.00
CA LEU A 377 1.03 17.88 -2.10
C LEU A 377 2.48 17.59 -1.72
N THR A 378 3.32 18.62 -1.70
CA THR A 378 4.76 18.49 -1.53
C THR A 378 5.29 19.46 -0.50
N ASN A 379 6.25 19.00 0.29
CA ASN A 379 7.10 19.84 1.12
C ASN A 379 8.21 20.43 0.26
N ARG A 380 8.23 21.75 0.04
CA ARG A 380 9.26 22.42 -0.79
C ARG A 380 10.56 22.70 -0.04
N GLY A 381 10.71 22.18 1.17
CA GLY A 381 11.81 22.43 2.08
C GLY A 381 11.32 23.25 3.27
N GLY A 382 11.16 22.59 4.42
CA GLY A 382 10.72 23.22 5.67
C GLY A 382 9.22 23.55 5.75
N ALA A 383 8.37 22.91 4.93
CA ALA A 383 6.93 22.98 5.12
C ALA A 383 6.53 22.40 6.48
N THR A 384 5.50 22.98 7.08
CA THR A 384 4.84 22.47 8.28
C THR A 384 3.64 21.61 7.90
N GLY A 385 3.18 20.77 8.82
CA GLY A 385 1.95 19.99 8.68
C GLY A 385 0.75 20.91 8.57
N ALA A 386 0.75 22.03 9.29
CA ALA A 386 -0.24 23.09 9.16
C ALA A 386 -0.33 23.65 7.74
N GLU A 387 0.80 23.99 7.10
CA GLU A 387 0.82 24.50 5.72
C GLU A 387 0.29 23.46 4.70
N LEU A 388 0.61 22.18 4.90
CA LEU A 388 0.09 21.09 4.06
C LEU A 388 -1.43 20.92 4.24
N ARG A 389 -1.94 21.03 5.47
CA ARG A 389 -3.37 20.98 5.78
C ARG A 389 -4.12 22.18 5.21
N GLU A 390 -3.54 23.38 5.30
CA GLU A 390 -4.12 24.60 4.73
C GLU A 390 -4.21 24.50 3.20
N LEU A 391 -3.14 24.05 2.54
CA LEU A 391 -3.13 23.82 1.10
C LEU A 391 -4.19 22.78 0.70
N ARG A 392 -4.30 21.67 1.44
CA ARG A 392 -5.35 20.67 1.24
C ARG A 392 -6.74 21.31 1.32
N ASP A 393 -7.03 22.04 2.40
CA ASP A 393 -8.36 22.61 2.64
C ASP A 393 -8.74 23.61 1.56
N HIS A 394 -7.77 24.42 1.11
CA HIS A 394 -7.98 25.36 0.01
C HIS A 394 -8.32 24.65 -1.31
N ILE A 395 -7.63 23.55 -1.63
CA ILE A 395 -7.91 22.76 -2.83
C ILE A 395 -9.28 22.07 -2.74
N VAL A 396 -9.62 21.48 -1.58
CA VAL A 396 -10.92 20.83 -1.37
C VAL A 396 -12.04 21.85 -1.57
N ALA A 397 -11.95 23.02 -0.93
CA ALA A 397 -12.94 24.08 -1.07
C ALA A 397 -13.07 24.56 -2.52
N GLY A 398 -11.95 24.79 -3.22
CA GLY A 398 -12.00 25.25 -4.62
C GLY A 398 -12.59 24.21 -5.59
N VAL A 399 -12.36 22.92 -5.37
CA VAL A 399 -12.97 21.85 -6.18
C VAL A 399 -14.46 21.69 -5.85
N GLU A 400 -14.84 21.83 -4.58
CA GLU A 400 -16.24 21.83 -4.17
C GLU A 400 -17.00 23.03 -4.75
N ASP A 401 -16.43 24.24 -4.70
CA ASP A 401 -17.02 25.44 -5.30
C ASP A 401 -17.16 25.33 -6.82
N ALA A 402 -16.19 24.72 -7.50
CA ALA A 402 -16.18 24.60 -8.97
C ALA A 402 -17.08 23.48 -9.50
N PHE A 403 -17.21 22.37 -8.78
CA PHE A 403 -17.83 21.14 -9.30
C PHE A 403 -18.89 20.52 -8.38
N GLY A 404 -19.07 21.03 -7.16
CA GLY A 404 -19.92 20.40 -6.15
C GLY A 404 -19.39 19.06 -5.64
N ILE A 405 -18.08 18.80 -5.80
CA ILE A 405 -17.45 17.53 -5.44
C ILE A 405 -16.44 17.77 -4.32
N THR A 406 -16.64 17.13 -3.17
CA THR A 406 -15.68 17.13 -2.08
C THR A 406 -14.61 16.06 -2.33
N LEU A 407 -13.35 16.47 -2.46
CA LEU A 407 -12.22 15.55 -2.57
C LEU A 407 -11.92 14.90 -1.21
N VAL A 408 -11.62 13.60 -1.23
CA VAL A 408 -11.30 12.82 -0.03
C VAL A 408 -9.80 12.54 0.03
N PRO A 409 -9.10 12.90 1.12
CA PRO A 409 -7.70 12.55 1.32
C PRO A 409 -7.48 11.02 1.32
N GLU A 410 -6.43 10.57 0.63
CA GLU A 410 -5.93 9.19 0.67
C GLU A 410 -5.06 8.90 1.92
N PRO A 411 -4.15 9.82 2.35
CA PRO A 411 -3.33 9.63 3.53
C PRO A 411 -4.11 9.60 4.85
N VAL A 412 -3.57 8.86 5.83
CA VAL A 412 -4.02 8.97 7.21
C VAL A 412 -3.50 10.27 7.79
N ILE A 413 -4.42 11.12 8.26
CA ILE A 413 -4.11 12.40 8.88
C ILE A 413 -4.01 12.19 10.39
N LEU A 414 -2.86 12.57 10.96
CA LEU A 414 -2.60 12.59 12.40
C LEU A 414 -3.11 13.89 13.02
#